data_AF-A0A3B5LCX7-F1
#
_entry.id   AF-A0A3B5LCX7-F1
#
_cell.length_a   1.000
_cell.length_b   1.000
_cell.length_c   1.000
_cell.angle_alpha   90.00
_cell.angle_beta   90.00
_cell.angle_gamma   90.00
#
_symmetry.space_group_name_H-M   'P 1'
#
loop_
_entity.id
_entity.type
_entity.pdbx_description
1 polymer ?
#
loop_
_entity_poly.entity_id
_entity_poly.type
_entity_poly.pdbx_seq_one_letter_code
_entity_poly.pdbx_strand_id
1 'polypeptide(L)'
;NYNYKEVRSFMENKIPGKSRTKEFLCYNRKALSRIYPKNQRVESSNFDPYPLWEVGCHMVALNYQTAKYTQLNSALFSLNGNSGYVLQPEMMRSDGYDPHQEKKKVKYSIRVKVIAARHLPKPGRSIASPFVEVELCGHSEEKFKTIVYDNGLNPVWKAPAEPVEFSVFEPELSFLRFVVNEEDMFSDPNFLAQATLPVKGIRS
;
A
#
# COMPACT_ATOMS: atom_id res chain seq x y z
N ASN A 1 4.53 31.58 11.42
CA ASN A 1 3.99 31.67 10.04
C ASN A 1 4.89 30.91 9.10
N TYR A 2 4.30 30.09 8.24
CA TYR A 2 4.98 29.42 7.12
C TYR A 2 4.33 29.90 5.82
N ASN A 3 5.08 29.94 4.74
CA ASN A 3 4.63 30.43 3.44
C ASN A 3 4.77 29.34 2.37
N TYR A 4 4.03 29.45 1.26
CA TYR A 4 4.06 28.51 0.14
C TYR A 4 5.43 28.39 -0.54
N LYS A 5 6.35 29.35 -0.28
CA LYS A 5 7.73 29.35 -0.77
C LYS A 5 8.67 28.45 0.04
N GLU A 6 8.26 28.00 1.22
CA GLU A 6 9.10 27.22 2.13
C GLU A 6 8.76 25.73 2.05
N VAL A 7 9.80 24.90 1.97
CA VAL A 7 9.70 23.44 2.07
C VAL A 7 10.35 23.00 3.37
N ARG A 8 9.66 22.20 4.17
CA ARG A 8 10.24 21.62 5.39
C ARG A 8 10.50 20.14 5.21
N SER A 9 11.68 19.70 5.66
CA SER A 9 12.05 18.29 5.66
C SER A 9 11.94 17.70 7.06
N PHE A 10 11.37 16.49 7.16
CA PHE A 10 11.21 15.75 8.41
C PHE A 10 11.73 14.33 8.23
N MET A 11 12.42 13.82 9.26
CA MET A 11 12.76 12.40 9.33
C MET A 11 11.50 11.60 9.70
N GLU A 12 11.38 10.35 9.24
CA GLU A 12 10.20 9.48 9.43
C GLU A 12 9.66 9.43 10.87
N ASN A 13 10.53 9.56 11.88
CA ASN A 13 10.18 9.48 13.30
C ASN A 13 9.97 10.85 13.97
N LYS A 14 10.18 11.96 13.25
CA LYS A 14 10.02 13.33 13.74
C LYS A 14 8.72 13.98 13.26
N ILE A 15 7.79 13.17 12.77
CA ILE A 15 6.49 13.64 12.28
C ILE A 15 5.63 14.00 13.49
N PRO A 16 4.82 15.06 13.41
CA PRO A 16 4.01 15.49 14.55
C PRO A 16 3.10 14.35 15.04
N GLY A 17 3.13 14.09 16.35
CA GLY A 17 2.23 13.10 16.96
C GLY A 17 0.76 13.51 16.89
N LYS A 18 -0.14 12.63 17.34
CA LYS A 18 -1.61 12.80 17.22
C LYS A 18 -2.15 14.18 17.62
N SER A 19 -1.60 14.78 18.69
CA SER A 19 -2.02 16.10 19.18
C SER A 19 -1.76 17.25 18.20
N ARG A 20 -0.86 17.07 17.23
CA ARG A 20 -0.45 18.10 16.26
C ARG A 20 -0.81 17.73 14.81
N THR A 21 -1.52 16.63 14.58
CA THR A 21 -1.95 16.20 13.24
C THR A 21 -2.74 17.29 12.52
N LYS A 22 -3.65 17.98 13.21
CA LYS A 22 -4.46 19.06 12.62
C LYS A 22 -3.61 20.26 12.16
N GLU A 23 -2.62 20.66 12.97
CA GLU A 23 -1.69 21.72 12.60
C GLU A 23 -0.85 21.33 11.38
N PHE A 24 -0.43 20.06 11.31
CA PHE A 24 0.38 19.54 10.22
C PHE A 24 -0.40 19.41 8.91
N LEU A 25 -1.67 18.98 8.97
CA LEU A 25 -2.58 19.02 7.82
C LEU A 25 -2.78 20.46 7.32
N CYS A 26 -2.99 21.42 8.22
CA CYS A 26 -3.09 22.84 7.85
C CYS A 26 -1.80 23.36 7.19
N TYR A 27 -0.64 22.92 7.68
CA TYR A 27 0.65 23.18 7.04
C TYR A 27 0.71 22.61 5.62
N ASN A 28 0.39 21.32 5.46
CA ASN A 28 0.46 20.62 4.19
C ASN A 28 -0.55 21.14 3.15
N ARG A 29 -1.65 21.79 3.56
CA ARG A 29 -2.55 22.47 2.60
C ARG A 29 -1.96 23.75 2.00
N LYS A 30 -0.94 24.35 2.63
CA LYS A 30 -0.38 25.66 2.25
C LYS A 30 1.09 25.62 1.84
N ALA A 31 1.82 24.57 2.21
CA ALA A 31 3.26 24.44 1.97
C ALA A 31 3.65 22.96 1.81
N LEU A 32 4.81 22.72 1.18
CA LEU A 32 5.26 21.36 0.89
C LEU A 32 6.10 20.79 2.04
N SER A 33 5.84 19.52 2.36
CA SER A 33 6.64 18.70 3.26
C SER A 33 7.40 17.63 2.50
N ARG A 34 8.66 17.42 2.91
CA ARG A 34 9.49 16.29 2.49
C ARG A 34 9.74 15.38 3.67
N ILE A 35 9.44 14.10 3.52
CA ILE A 35 9.78 13.07 4.50
C ILE A 35 10.91 12.22 3.97
N TYR A 36 11.83 11.78 4.84
CA TYR A 36 12.92 10.89 4.45
C TYR A 36 13.21 9.82 5.50
N PRO A 37 13.82 8.68 5.10
CA PRO A 37 14.12 7.58 6.02
C PRO A 37 15.07 8.01 7.13
N LYS A 38 14.94 7.41 8.32
CA LYS A 38 15.90 7.65 9.42
C LYS A 38 17.28 7.06 9.11
N ASN A 39 18.32 7.68 9.67
CA ASN A 39 19.71 7.29 9.44
C ASN A 39 20.03 5.84 9.87
N GLN A 40 19.27 5.27 10.81
CA GLN A 40 19.46 3.88 11.26
C GLN A 40 19.09 2.83 10.19
N ARG A 41 18.43 3.22 9.09
CA ARG A 41 18.10 2.32 7.97
C ARG A 41 19.30 2.16 7.04
N VAL A 42 20.42 1.69 7.61
CA VAL A 42 21.69 1.51 6.89
C VAL A 42 21.57 0.52 5.73
N GLU A 43 20.67 -0.47 5.85
CA GLU A 43 20.34 -1.44 4.80
C GLU A 43 19.31 -0.91 3.78
N SER A 44 19.04 0.40 3.77
CA SER A 44 18.08 1.05 2.87
C SER A 44 16.63 0.56 2.98
N SER A 45 16.24 -0.08 4.09
CA SER A 45 14.84 -0.46 4.32
C SER A 45 13.92 0.78 4.25
N ASN A 46 12.65 0.57 3.88
CA ASN A 46 11.67 1.65 3.76
C ASN A 46 10.73 1.68 4.97
N PHE A 47 10.23 2.87 5.30
CA PHE A 47 9.09 3.06 6.21
C PHE A 47 7.77 2.94 5.44
N ASP A 48 6.66 2.75 6.15
CA ASP A 48 5.32 2.76 5.54
C ASP A 48 4.93 4.19 5.14
N PRO A 49 4.75 4.48 3.84
CA PRO A 49 4.39 5.82 3.38
C PRO A 49 2.92 6.19 3.66
N TYR A 50 2.04 5.21 3.89
CA TYR A 50 0.59 5.46 3.98
C TYR A 50 0.21 6.46 5.08
N PRO A 51 0.68 6.33 6.34
CA PRO A 51 0.35 7.28 7.41
C PRO A 51 0.78 8.72 7.09
N LEU A 52 1.73 8.89 6.15
CA LEU A 52 2.27 10.18 5.77
C LEU A 52 1.44 10.83 4.67
N TRP A 53 1.01 10.04 3.70
CA TRP A 53 0.03 10.47 2.72
C TRP A 53 -1.28 10.85 3.40
N GLU A 54 -1.73 10.07 4.39
CA GLU A 54 -2.94 10.34 5.18
C GLU A 54 -2.90 11.71 5.89
N VAL A 55 -1.71 12.20 6.29
CA VAL A 55 -1.56 13.55 6.87
C VAL A 55 -1.14 14.62 5.85
N GLY A 56 -1.26 14.32 4.55
CA GLY A 56 -1.06 15.27 3.47
C GLY A 56 0.40 15.51 3.07
N CYS A 57 1.35 14.64 3.48
CA CYS A 57 2.74 14.79 3.06
C CYS A 57 2.90 14.58 1.54
N HIS A 58 3.74 15.41 0.91
CA HIS A 58 3.86 15.47 -0.55
C HIS A 58 5.03 14.65 -1.05
N MET A 59 6.23 14.94 -0.54
CA MET A 59 7.48 14.32 -0.97
C MET A 59 7.89 13.26 0.05
N VAL A 60 7.20 12.13 0.02
CA VAL A 60 7.49 10.98 0.89
C VAL A 60 8.62 10.15 0.26
N ALA A 61 9.87 10.48 0.59
CA ALA A 61 11.03 9.87 -0.04
C ALA A 61 11.27 8.45 0.47
N LEU A 62 11.33 7.50 -0.48
CA LEU A 62 11.64 6.09 -0.24
C LEU A 62 12.95 5.74 -0.95
N ASN A 63 13.63 4.71 -0.45
CA ASN A 63 14.76 4.05 -1.09
C ASN A 63 14.24 3.19 -2.24
N TYR A 64 14.33 3.67 -3.49
CA TYR A 64 13.79 2.98 -4.67
C TYR A 64 14.45 1.62 -4.95
N GLN A 65 15.67 1.40 -4.46
CA GLN A 65 16.40 0.15 -4.55
C GLN A 65 15.85 -0.97 -3.65
N THR A 66 14.95 -0.67 -2.71
CA THR A 66 14.42 -1.64 -1.74
C THR A 66 12.90 -1.80 -1.89
N ALA A 67 12.45 -3.05 -2.05
CA ALA A 67 11.07 -3.40 -2.39
C ALA A 67 10.06 -3.26 -1.21
N LYS A 68 8.86 -3.83 -1.39
CA LYS A 68 7.64 -3.71 -0.57
C LYS A 68 6.94 -2.35 -0.61
N TYR A 69 7.51 -1.29 -0.03
CA TYR A 69 6.82 0.00 0.07
C TYR A 69 6.91 0.84 -1.21
N THR A 70 7.95 0.62 -2.02
CA THR A 70 8.04 1.16 -3.38
C THR A 70 6.94 0.64 -4.30
N GLN A 71 6.36 -0.53 -4.01
CA GLN A 71 5.23 -1.09 -4.75
C GLN A 71 3.94 -0.29 -4.48
N LEU A 72 3.70 0.11 -3.22
CA LEU A 72 2.60 1.01 -2.85
C LEU A 72 2.77 2.38 -3.51
N ASN A 73 3.99 2.92 -3.46
CA ASN A 73 4.32 4.18 -4.13
C ASN A 73 4.06 4.09 -5.64
N SER A 74 4.50 3.02 -6.29
CA SER A 74 4.26 2.79 -7.72
C SER A 74 2.76 2.67 -8.03
N ALA A 75 1.98 2.02 -7.16
CA ALA A 75 0.54 1.93 -7.33
C ALA A 75 -0.13 3.31 -7.21
N LEU A 76 0.19 4.10 -6.18
CA LEU A 76 -0.32 5.47 -6.03
C LEU A 76 -0.01 6.29 -7.28
N PHE A 77 1.26 6.34 -7.70
CA PHE A 77 1.68 7.14 -8.83
C PHE A 77 1.33 6.54 -10.20
N SER A 78 0.77 5.33 -10.25
CA SER A 78 0.13 4.82 -11.47
C SER A 78 -1.15 5.58 -11.84
N LEU A 79 -1.77 6.21 -10.84
CA LEU A 79 -2.84 7.17 -11.05
C LEU A 79 -2.30 8.38 -11.83
N ASN A 80 -3.20 9.03 -12.57
CA ASN A 80 -2.86 10.21 -13.36
C ASN A 80 -1.72 9.94 -14.37
N GLY A 81 -1.74 8.76 -14.99
CA GLY A 81 -0.89 8.41 -16.14
C GLY A 81 0.61 8.33 -15.84
N ASN A 82 1.01 7.87 -14.66
CA ASN A 82 2.43 7.77 -14.27
C ASN A 82 3.19 9.10 -14.24
N SER A 83 2.49 10.24 -14.10
CA SER A 83 3.12 11.57 -14.14
C SER A 83 4.03 11.88 -12.94
N GLY A 84 3.94 11.09 -11.86
CA GLY A 84 4.58 11.40 -10.58
C GLY A 84 3.82 12.42 -9.73
N TYR A 85 2.65 12.88 -10.18
CA TYR A 85 1.78 13.80 -9.43
C TYR A 85 0.36 13.26 -9.36
N VAL A 86 -0.13 13.07 -8.14
CA VAL A 86 -1.51 12.65 -7.86
C VAL A 86 -2.15 13.72 -7.00
N LEU A 87 -3.27 14.26 -7.50
CA LEU A 87 -4.06 15.21 -6.74
C LEU A 87 -4.64 14.49 -5.52
N GLN A 88 -4.41 15.04 -4.31
CA GLN A 88 -4.96 14.46 -3.08
C GLN A 88 -6.51 14.34 -3.15
N PRO A 89 -7.13 13.54 -2.28
CA PRO A 89 -8.57 13.61 -2.03
C PRO A 89 -9.11 15.01 -1.79
N GLU A 90 -10.33 15.29 -2.26
CA GLU A 90 -10.98 16.58 -1.97
C GLU A 90 -11.17 16.80 -0.47
N MET A 91 -11.60 15.76 0.25
CA MET A 91 -11.77 15.82 1.70
C MET A 91 -10.48 16.28 2.40
N MET A 92 -9.32 15.74 2.02
CA MET A 92 -8.03 16.07 2.64
C MET A 92 -7.63 17.54 2.50
N ARG A 93 -8.10 18.19 1.42
CA ARG A 93 -7.88 19.61 1.17
C ARG A 93 -8.82 20.53 1.96
N SER A 94 -9.84 19.99 2.63
CA SER A 94 -10.77 20.75 3.47
C SER A 94 -10.28 20.88 4.90
N ASP A 95 -10.57 22.02 5.55
CA ASP A 95 -10.23 22.27 6.95
C ASP A 95 -10.90 21.33 7.95
N GLY A 96 -11.99 20.67 7.54
CA GLY A 96 -12.72 19.69 8.35
C GLY A 96 -12.16 18.28 8.34
N TYR A 97 -11.16 17.96 7.51
CA TYR A 97 -10.63 16.59 7.42
C TYR A 97 -9.91 16.16 8.70
N ASP A 98 -10.36 15.04 9.23
CA ASP A 98 -9.74 14.31 10.33
C ASP A 98 -9.59 12.83 9.91
N PRO A 99 -8.36 12.36 9.64
CA PRO A 99 -8.11 10.99 9.22
C PRO A 99 -8.67 9.94 10.19
N HIS A 100 -8.75 10.25 11.49
CA HIS A 100 -9.30 9.32 12.48
C HIS A 100 -10.82 9.18 12.41
N GLN A 101 -11.53 10.18 11.87
CA GLN A 101 -12.99 10.14 11.72
C GLN A 101 -13.41 9.46 10.43
N GLU A 102 -12.65 9.62 9.35
CA GLU A 102 -12.97 9.01 8.05
C GLU A 102 -12.95 7.48 8.09
N LYS A 103 -12.17 6.88 9.00
CA LYS A 103 -12.11 5.42 9.24
C LYS A 103 -13.38 4.81 9.87
N LYS A 104 -14.47 5.56 10.02
CA LYS A 104 -15.71 5.08 10.67
C LYS A 104 -16.83 4.72 9.70
N LYS A 105 -16.77 5.15 8.44
CA LYS A 105 -17.83 4.90 7.44
C LYS A 105 -17.31 4.10 6.25
N VAL A 106 -17.83 2.88 6.08
CA VAL A 106 -17.55 2.05 4.90
C VAL A 106 -18.10 2.74 3.65
N LYS A 107 -17.27 2.89 2.62
CA LYS A 107 -17.61 3.49 1.32
C LYS A 107 -17.74 2.44 0.23
N TYR A 108 -16.92 1.40 0.27
CA TYR A 108 -17.01 0.23 -0.60
C TYR A 108 -16.86 -1.06 0.21
N SER A 109 -17.51 -2.12 -0.27
CA SER A 109 -17.20 -3.50 0.08
C SER A 109 -16.61 -4.18 -1.16
N ILE A 110 -15.40 -4.72 -1.04
CA ILE A 110 -14.71 -5.43 -2.11
C ILE A 110 -14.69 -6.91 -1.77
N ARG A 111 -15.30 -7.74 -2.62
CA ARG A 111 -15.25 -9.20 -2.51
C ARG A 111 -14.23 -9.76 -3.48
N VAL A 112 -13.21 -10.44 -2.97
CA VAL A 112 -12.10 -11.00 -3.74
C VAL A 112 -12.14 -12.52 -3.67
N LYS A 113 -12.14 -13.17 -4.83
CA LYS A 113 -11.93 -14.60 -4.97
C LYS A 113 -10.74 -14.84 -5.89
N VAL A 114 -9.68 -15.40 -5.34
CA VAL A 114 -8.51 -15.81 -6.12
C VAL A 114 -8.83 -17.16 -6.77
N ILE A 115 -8.95 -17.19 -8.10
CA ILE A 115 -9.38 -18.38 -8.85
C ILE A 115 -8.18 -19.21 -9.29
N ALA A 116 -7.23 -18.58 -9.99
CA ALA A 116 -6.11 -19.24 -10.63
C ALA A 116 -4.99 -18.26 -10.94
N ALA A 117 -3.79 -18.78 -11.25
CA ALA A 117 -2.70 -18.03 -11.87
C ALA A 117 -2.15 -18.77 -13.08
N ARG A 118 -1.29 -18.11 -13.85
CA ARG A 118 -0.64 -18.70 -15.02
C ARG A 118 0.80 -18.21 -15.11
N HIS A 119 1.70 -19.10 -15.53
CA HIS A 119 3.11 -18.80 -15.77
C HIS A 119 3.79 -18.09 -14.58
N LEU A 120 3.60 -18.60 -13.36
CA LEU A 120 4.29 -18.01 -12.21
C LEU A 120 5.81 -18.17 -12.39
N PRO A 121 6.60 -17.18 -11.95
CA PRO A 121 8.06 -17.28 -11.95
C PRO A 121 8.51 -18.53 -11.21
N LYS A 122 9.58 -19.15 -11.71
CA LYS A 122 10.16 -20.36 -11.11
C LYS A 122 11.42 -19.99 -10.33
N PRO A 123 11.38 -19.93 -8.99
CA PRO A 123 12.56 -19.67 -8.18
C PRO A 123 13.41 -20.96 -8.12
N GLY A 124 14.27 -21.14 -9.11
CA GLY A 124 15.19 -22.28 -9.14
C GLY A 124 14.65 -23.53 -9.85
N ARG A 125 14.97 -24.72 -9.32
CA ARG A 125 14.79 -26.00 -10.04
C ARG A 125 13.50 -26.74 -9.65
N SER A 126 13.03 -26.59 -8.42
CA SER A 126 11.81 -27.21 -7.88
C SER A 126 10.56 -26.68 -8.57
N ILE A 127 9.47 -27.45 -8.49
CA ILE A 127 8.14 -26.96 -8.87
C ILE A 127 7.62 -26.13 -7.70
N ALA A 128 7.16 -24.91 -7.99
CA ALA A 128 6.64 -24.04 -6.95
C ALA A 128 5.34 -24.59 -6.36
N SER A 129 5.17 -24.42 -5.06
CA SER A 129 3.90 -24.61 -4.34
C SER A 129 3.30 -23.23 -4.01
N PRO A 130 2.60 -22.59 -4.95
CA PRO A 130 2.26 -21.19 -4.83
C PRO A 130 1.06 -20.93 -3.93
N PHE A 131 1.13 -19.80 -3.25
CA PHE A 131 0.05 -19.21 -2.50
C PHE A 131 -0.09 -17.72 -2.79
N VAL A 132 -1.32 -17.22 -2.75
CA VAL A 132 -1.61 -15.79 -2.91
C VAL A 132 -2.05 -15.22 -1.57
N GLU A 133 -1.38 -14.15 -1.15
CA GLU A 133 -1.81 -13.26 -0.10
C GLU A 133 -2.50 -12.04 -0.72
N VAL A 134 -3.69 -11.72 -0.23
CA VAL A 134 -4.41 -10.50 -0.58
C VAL A 134 -4.47 -9.60 0.64
N GLU A 135 -4.10 -8.32 0.46
CA GLU A 135 -4.05 -7.30 1.51
C GLU A 135 -4.75 -6.03 1.02
N LEU A 136 -5.57 -5.41 1.88
CA LEU A 136 -6.06 -4.05 1.69
C LEU A 136 -5.14 -3.06 2.42
N CYS A 137 -4.16 -2.52 1.70
CA CYS A 137 -3.22 -1.55 2.26
C CYS A 137 -3.93 -0.21 2.54
N GLY A 138 -3.57 0.42 3.66
CA GLY A 138 -4.19 1.64 4.18
C GLY A 138 -5.16 1.43 5.35
N HIS A 139 -5.49 0.18 5.65
CA HIS A 139 -6.38 -0.20 6.75
C HIS A 139 -5.81 -1.36 7.60
N SER A 140 -6.62 -2.38 7.90
CA SER A 140 -6.25 -3.57 8.66
C SER A 140 -5.47 -4.56 7.80
N GLU A 141 -4.55 -5.29 8.43
CA GLU A 141 -3.84 -6.42 7.82
C GLU A 141 -4.74 -7.66 7.74
N GLU A 142 -5.95 -7.53 7.21
CA GLU A 142 -6.70 -8.73 6.83
C GLU A 142 -5.99 -9.37 5.66
N LYS A 143 -5.31 -10.47 5.96
CA LYS A 143 -4.58 -11.29 5.01
C LYS A 143 -5.28 -12.62 4.92
N PHE A 144 -5.47 -13.09 3.70
CA PHE A 144 -5.92 -14.42 3.45
C PHE A 144 -4.97 -15.12 2.48
N LYS A 145 -4.66 -16.40 2.77
CA LYS A 145 -3.68 -17.24 2.07
C LYS A 145 -4.41 -18.40 1.37
N THR A 146 -4.33 -18.46 0.04
CA THR A 146 -4.72 -19.63 -0.77
C THR A 146 -3.56 -20.61 -0.88
N ILE A 147 -3.69 -21.94 -0.95
CA ILE A 147 -2.52 -22.83 -1.18
C ILE A 147 -2.83 -23.87 -2.26
N VAL A 148 -1.87 -24.10 -3.16
CA VAL A 148 -1.80 -25.24 -4.08
C VAL A 148 -0.37 -25.78 -4.08
N TYR A 149 -0.22 -27.10 -4.05
CA TYR A 149 1.09 -27.77 -4.08
C TYR A 149 1.52 -28.10 -5.51
N ASP A 150 2.83 -27.97 -5.77
CA ASP A 150 3.52 -28.43 -6.98
C ASP A 150 2.87 -28.01 -8.32
N ASN A 151 2.39 -26.76 -8.40
CA ASN A 151 1.84 -26.22 -9.64
C ASN A 151 2.07 -24.71 -9.78
N GLY A 152 3.19 -24.32 -10.39
CA GLY A 152 3.47 -22.92 -10.75
C GLY A 152 2.95 -22.49 -12.14
N LEU A 153 2.63 -23.44 -13.03
CA LEU A 153 2.29 -23.11 -14.42
C LEU A 153 0.85 -22.65 -14.58
N ASN A 154 -0.09 -23.32 -13.92
CA ASN A 154 -1.54 -23.06 -14.02
C ASN A 154 -2.32 -23.44 -12.75
N PRO A 155 -1.90 -23.00 -11.55
CA PRO A 155 -2.60 -23.35 -10.32
C PRO A 155 -4.04 -22.84 -10.35
N VAL A 156 -4.95 -23.65 -9.78
CA VAL A 156 -6.35 -23.28 -9.52
C VAL A 156 -6.60 -23.44 -8.03
N TRP A 157 -6.86 -22.34 -7.34
CA TRP A 157 -7.13 -22.35 -5.90
C TRP A 157 -8.61 -22.59 -5.66
N LYS A 158 -8.91 -23.69 -4.96
CA LYS A 158 -10.28 -24.13 -4.65
C LYS A 158 -10.82 -23.54 -3.35
N ALA A 159 -9.94 -23.02 -2.49
CA ALA A 159 -10.27 -22.55 -1.15
C ALA A 159 -9.80 -21.10 -0.94
N PRO A 160 -10.59 -20.28 -0.21
CA PRO A 160 -11.92 -20.55 0.31
C PRO A 160 -12.93 -20.64 -0.83
N ALA A 161 -14.00 -21.40 -0.60
CA ALA A 161 -15.13 -21.42 -1.52
C ALA A 161 -15.78 -20.04 -1.62
N GLU A 162 -15.87 -19.33 -0.50
CA GLU A 162 -16.44 -17.99 -0.37
C GLU A 162 -15.41 -16.89 -0.62
N PRO A 163 -15.77 -15.80 -1.31
CA PRO A 163 -14.91 -14.63 -1.46
C PRO A 163 -14.55 -14.00 -0.12
N VAL A 164 -13.33 -13.47 -0.02
CA VAL A 164 -12.90 -12.61 1.11
C VAL A 164 -13.49 -11.23 0.91
N GLU A 165 -14.10 -10.65 1.93
CA GLU A 165 -14.71 -9.33 1.88
C GLU A 165 -13.86 -8.31 2.63
N PHE A 166 -13.52 -7.21 1.96
CA PHE A 166 -12.78 -6.09 2.53
C PHE A 166 -13.65 -4.85 2.61
N SER A 167 -13.69 -4.23 3.80
CA SER A 167 -14.36 -2.94 4.01
C SER A 167 -13.40 -1.78 3.73
N VAL A 168 -13.76 -0.92 2.78
CA VAL A 168 -12.93 0.24 2.38
C VAL A 168 -13.55 1.53 2.92
N PHE A 169 -12.81 2.28 3.72
CA PHE A 169 -13.24 3.55 4.31
C PHE A 169 -12.70 4.75 3.53
N GLU A 170 -11.47 4.65 3.01
CA GLU A 170 -10.77 5.71 2.28
C GLU A 170 -10.33 5.24 0.88
N PRO A 171 -11.25 5.16 -0.09
CA PRO A 171 -10.99 4.52 -1.39
C PRO A 171 -9.92 5.22 -2.24
N GLU A 172 -9.68 6.50 -1.96
CA GLU A 172 -8.74 7.33 -2.71
C GLU A 172 -7.29 7.15 -2.27
N LEU A 173 -7.06 6.55 -1.09
CA LEU A 173 -5.73 6.18 -0.58
C LEU A 173 -5.59 4.69 -0.26
N SER A 174 -6.62 3.88 -0.51
CA SER A 174 -6.57 2.43 -0.28
C SER A 174 -6.06 1.69 -1.52
N PHE A 175 -5.31 0.62 -1.29
CA PHE A 175 -4.75 -0.22 -2.36
C PHE A 175 -5.04 -1.69 -2.10
N LEU A 176 -5.48 -2.41 -3.13
CA LEU A 176 -5.58 -3.86 -3.08
C LEU A 176 -4.27 -4.45 -3.60
N ARG A 177 -3.58 -5.20 -2.74
CA ARG A 177 -2.28 -5.79 -3.01
C ARG A 177 -2.38 -7.31 -3.04
N PHE A 178 -1.88 -7.89 -4.12
CA PHE A 178 -1.71 -9.32 -4.31
C PHE A 178 -0.22 -9.63 -4.21
N VAL A 179 0.16 -10.57 -3.36
CA VAL A 179 1.52 -11.11 -3.28
C VAL A 179 1.43 -12.60 -3.55
N VAL A 180 2.17 -13.07 -4.54
CA VAL A 180 2.32 -14.49 -4.81
C VAL A 180 3.65 -14.93 -4.25
N ASN A 181 3.63 -15.92 -3.37
CA ASN A 181 4.81 -16.57 -2.84
C ASN A 181 4.75 -18.06 -3.19
N GLU A 182 5.87 -18.76 -3.08
CA GLU A 182 5.88 -20.20 -2.89
C GLU A 182 6.20 -20.54 -1.44
N GLU A 183 5.81 -21.74 -1.03
CA GLU A 183 6.24 -22.34 0.22
C GLU A 183 7.32 -23.38 -0.09
N ASP A 184 8.50 -23.22 0.50
CA ASP A 184 9.59 -24.18 0.31
C ASP A 184 9.47 -25.40 1.24
N MET A 185 10.47 -26.29 1.18
CA MET A 185 10.51 -27.52 1.99
C MET A 185 10.58 -27.27 3.51
N PHE A 186 10.92 -26.06 3.95
CA PHE A 186 10.97 -25.64 5.34
C PHE A 186 9.72 -24.84 5.76
N SER A 187 8.72 -24.75 4.87
CA SER A 187 7.53 -23.91 5.05
C SER A 187 7.82 -22.41 5.07
N ASP A 188 8.99 -21.98 4.57
CA ASP A 188 9.34 -20.57 4.47
C ASP A 188 8.72 -19.96 3.19
N PRO A 189 8.13 -18.76 3.30
CA PRO A 189 7.51 -18.09 2.17
C PRO A 189 8.56 -17.38 1.30
N ASN A 190 8.66 -17.77 0.04
CA ASN A 190 9.57 -17.16 -0.94
C ASN A 190 8.81 -16.35 -1.99
N PHE A 191 9.18 -15.08 -2.17
CA PHE A 191 8.50 -14.16 -3.08
C PHE A 191 8.59 -14.61 -4.56
N LEU A 192 7.45 -14.63 -5.26
CA LEU A 192 7.38 -14.88 -6.70
C LEU A 192 7.04 -13.63 -7.49
N ALA A 193 5.92 -12.99 -7.15
CA ALA A 193 5.34 -11.89 -7.92
C ALA A 193 4.41 -11.03 -7.07
N GLN A 194 4.01 -9.86 -7.58
CA GLN A 194 3.01 -9.02 -6.93
C GLN A 194 2.19 -8.22 -7.95
N ALA A 195 1.03 -7.74 -7.51
CA ALA A 195 0.29 -6.64 -8.12
C ALA A 195 -0.29 -5.73 -7.02
N THR A 196 0.01 -4.43 -7.01
CA THR A 196 -0.68 -3.45 -6.14
C THR A 196 -1.52 -2.50 -7.00
N LEU A 197 -2.81 -2.42 -6.70
CA LEU A 197 -3.80 -1.67 -7.47
C LEU A 197 -4.49 -0.63 -6.59
N PRO A 198 -4.59 0.65 -7.00
CA PRO A 198 -5.44 1.62 -6.33
C PRO A 198 -6.90 1.17 -6.37
N VAL A 199 -7.63 1.27 -5.25
CA VAL A 199 -9.04 0.82 -5.18
C VAL A 199 -9.91 1.54 -6.21
N LYS A 200 -9.71 2.84 -6.42
CA LYS A 200 -10.42 3.63 -7.46
C LYS A 200 -10.22 3.12 -8.89
N GLY A 201 -9.16 2.36 -9.16
CA GLY A 201 -8.85 1.80 -10.49
C GLY A 201 -9.39 0.39 -10.71
N ILE A 202 -10.01 -0.24 -9.70
CA ILE A 202 -10.56 -1.59 -9.81
C ILE A 202 -11.84 -1.55 -10.66
N ARG A 203 -11.94 -2.47 -11.63
CA ARG A 203 -13.10 -2.63 -12.51
C ARG A 203 -14.13 -3.56 -11.85
N SER A 204 -15.42 -3.29 -12.09
CA SER A 204 -16.56 -4.15 -11.73
C SER A 204 -16.81 -5.21 -12.79
#